data_AF-A0AAV5VG65-F1
#
_entry.id   AF-A0AAV5VG65-F1
#
_cell.length_a   1.000
_cell.length_b   1.000
_cell.length_c   1.000
_cell.angle_alpha   90.00
_cell.angle_beta   90.00
_cell.angle_gamma   90.00
#
_symmetry.space_group_name_H-M   'P 1'
#
loop_
_entity.id
_entity.type
_entity.pdbx_description
1 polymer ?
#
loop_
_entity_poly.entity_id
_entity_poly.type
_entity_poly.pdbx_seq_one_letter_code
_entity_poly.pdbx_strand_id
1 'polypeptide(L)'
;LSETSLPSAQQFAAVATMAQRWEELRKRARTLENDVDVKLTQLNKMAGNGRAVSSSLDSSSSSSEGGRQALFTRMCGDLERVIGQLSECNDEMSSLVEGSAGAGWAANPAVTHTVRRHRDILRDYGSEFKRARENIQGQLQREFLLSGASSPSSNDGSCLNNRVRASDMYYKEQDHISSCDRLIDDQIAIAVTTKENLSKQGMNLKGISRRMHDLAAKYPMIGSVMSKIQNKKRKDAIVIAGVVSTCLIFTLFYLTH
;
A
#
# COMPACT_ATOMS: atom_id res chain seq x y z
N LEU A 1 14.89 34.80 39.72
CA LEU A 1 16.05 33.93 39.43
C LEU A 1 15.49 32.56 39.09
N SER A 2 15.29 32.33 37.81
CA SER A 2 14.73 31.09 37.24
C SER A 2 15.78 29.99 37.31
N GLU A 3 15.55 28.98 38.14
CA GLU A 3 16.32 27.73 38.17
C GLU A 3 16.26 27.05 36.81
N THR A 4 17.32 27.21 36.03
CA THR A 4 17.61 26.32 34.90
C THR A 4 18.11 25.00 35.48
N SER A 5 17.19 24.09 35.76
CA SER A 5 17.49 22.72 36.14
C SER A 5 18.23 22.03 34.99
N LEU A 6 19.54 21.87 35.13
CA LEU A 6 20.37 21.07 34.24
C LEU A 6 19.82 19.62 34.18
N PRO A 7 19.59 19.04 32.99
CA PRO A 7 19.17 17.64 32.90
C PRO A 7 20.23 16.73 33.54
N SER A 8 19.80 15.90 34.48
CA SER A 8 20.68 15.02 35.25
C SER A 8 21.32 13.94 34.35
N ALA A 9 22.55 13.50 34.67
CA ALA A 9 23.29 12.51 33.88
C ALA A 9 22.49 11.20 33.63
N GLN A 10 21.57 10.85 34.54
CA GLN A 10 20.63 9.73 34.37
C GLN A 10 19.65 9.92 33.19
N GLN A 11 19.18 11.14 32.93
CA GLN A 11 18.30 11.41 31.79
C GLN A 11 19.02 11.23 30.45
N PHE A 12 20.28 11.67 30.34
CA PHE A 12 21.09 11.45 29.14
C PHE A 12 21.37 9.97 28.88
N ALA A 13 21.66 9.19 29.92
CA ALA A 13 21.85 7.75 29.80
C ALA A 13 20.57 7.03 29.34
N ALA A 14 19.41 7.40 29.88
CA ALA A 14 18.12 6.86 29.46
C ALA A 14 17.76 7.21 28.00
N VAL A 15 18.08 8.43 27.57
CA VAL A 15 17.89 8.84 26.16
C VAL A 15 18.80 8.02 25.22
N ALA A 16 20.05 7.78 25.61
CA ALA A 16 20.98 6.98 24.82
C ALA A 16 20.55 5.51 24.70
N THR A 17 20.03 4.89 25.76
CA THR A 17 19.52 3.51 25.70
C THR A 17 18.27 3.38 24.83
N MET A 18 17.37 4.37 24.86
CA MET A 18 16.19 4.39 23.99
C MET A 18 16.57 4.58 22.51
N ALA A 19 17.57 5.41 22.22
CA ALA A 19 18.09 5.58 20.87
C ALA A 19 18.75 4.30 20.33
N GLN A 20 19.46 3.54 21.17
CA GLN A 20 20.03 2.23 20.82
C GLN A 20 18.91 1.21 20.52
N ARG A 21 17.91 1.10 21.41
CA ARG A 21 16.73 0.25 21.17
C ARG A 21 16.03 0.60 19.86
N TRP A 22 15.82 1.89 19.59
CA TRP A 22 15.24 2.35 18.33
C TRP A 22 16.04 1.89 17.09
N GLU A 23 17.37 1.90 17.15
CA GLU A 23 18.23 1.38 16.07
C GLU A 23 18.11 -0.14 15.91
N GLU A 24 18.07 -0.88 17.02
CA GLU A 24 17.88 -2.34 17.02
C GLU A 24 16.53 -2.73 16.40
N LEU A 25 15.44 -2.06 16.79
CA LEU A 25 14.12 -2.27 16.22
C LEU A 25 14.08 -1.98 14.72
N ARG A 26 14.73 -0.90 14.25
CA ARG A 26 14.81 -0.62 12.81
C ARG A 26 15.57 -1.69 12.03
N LYS A 27 16.67 -2.19 12.58
CA LYS A 27 17.42 -3.29 11.94
C LYS A 27 16.55 -4.55 11.88
N ARG A 28 15.86 -4.88 12.97
CA ARG A 28 14.94 -6.02 13.04
C ARG A 28 13.78 -5.89 12.05
N ALA A 29 13.14 -4.72 11.97
CA ALA A 29 12.08 -4.44 11.01
C ALA A 29 12.58 -4.67 9.57
N ARG A 30 13.72 -4.09 9.19
CA ARG A 30 14.31 -4.30 7.84
C ARG A 30 14.63 -5.77 7.53
N THR A 31 15.11 -6.53 8.51
CA THR A 31 15.36 -7.96 8.30
C THR A 31 14.08 -8.75 8.09
N LEU A 32 13.02 -8.41 8.84
CA LEU A 32 11.71 -9.04 8.68
C LEU A 32 11.08 -8.65 7.33
N GLU A 33 11.18 -7.39 6.91
CA GLU A 33 10.72 -6.93 5.59
C GLU A 33 11.39 -7.70 4.44
N ASN A 34 12.71 -7.91 4.52
CA ASN A 34 13.43 -8.69 3.52
C ASN A 34 12.98 -10.17 3.50
N ASP A 35 12.72 -10.76 4.68
CA ASP A 35 12.21 -12.13 4.76
C ASP A 35 10.78 -12.24 4.18
N VAL A 36 9.92 -11.24 4.42
CA VAL A 36 8.59 -11.15 3.79
C VAL A 36 8.73 -11.10 2.27
N ASP A 37 9.60 -10.24 1.72
CA ASP A 37 9.77 -10.09 0.27
C ASP A 37 10.26 -11.39 -0.39
N VAL A 38 11.26 -12.04 0.20
CA VAL A 38 11.76 -13.34 -0.28
C VAL A 38 10.66 -14.41 -0.26
N LYS A 39 9.85 -14.49 0.81
CA LYS A 39 8.76 -15.45 0.91
C LYS A 39 7.61 -15.11 -0.05
N LEU A 40 7.29 -13.84 -0.23
CA LEU A 40 6.22 -13.38 -1.10
C LEU A 40 6.57 -13.60 -2.58
N THR A 41 7.82 -13.39 -2.97
CA THR A 41 8.30 -13.72 -4.32
C THR A 41 8.27 -15.23 -4.58
N GLN A 42 8.65 -16.06 -3.61
CA GLN A 42 8.51 -17.52 -3.71
C GLN A 42 7.05 -17.94 -3.83
N LEU A 43 6.16 -17.33 -3.04
CA LEU A 43 4.72 -17.57 -3.09
C LEU A 43 4.15 -17.23 -4.47
N ASN A 44 4.48 -16.05 -4.99
CA ASN A 44 4.06 -15.60 -6.32
C ASN A 44 4.61 -16.47 -7.46
N LYS A 45 5.83 -17.03 -7.33
CA LYS A 45 6.35 -18.02 -8.30
C LYS A 45 5.50 -19.28 -8.34
N MET A 46 5.06 -19.80 -7.18
CA MET A 46 4.14 -20.94 -7.15
C MET A 46 2.79 -20.60 -7.82
N ALA A 47 2.32 -19.35 -7.70
CA ALA A 47 1.12 -18.88 -8.39
C ALA A 47 1.29 -18.84 -9.92
N GLY A 48 2.43 -18.31 -10.40
CA GLY A 48 2.72 -18.13 -11.83
C GLY A 48 3.01 -19.43 -12.58
N ASN A 49 3.64 -20.41 -11.92
CA ASN A 49 4.03 -21.67 -12.54
C ASN A 49 2.88 -22.67 -12.74
N GLY A 50 1.71 -22.46 -12.14
CA GLY A 50 0.53 -23.34 -12.31
C GLY A 50 0.02 -23.44 -13.75
N ARG A 51 0.30 -22.45 -14.62
CA ARG A 51 -0.11 -22.46 -16.05
C ARG A 51 0.95 -22.99 -17.02
N ALA A 52 2.23 -22.97 -16.63
CA ALA A 52 3.31 -23.45 -17.51
C ALA A 52 3.50 -24.97 -17.42
N VAL A 53 3.15 -25.57 -16.28
CA VAL A 53 3.25 -27.03 -16.06
C VAL A 53 2.08 -27.81 -16.66
N SER A 54 0.94 -27.16 -16.96
CA SER A 54 -0.21 -27.85 -17.57
C SER A 54 -0.03 -28.15 -19.06
N SER A 55 0.98 -27.59 -19.74
CA SER A 55 1.25 -27.85 -21.17
C SER A 55 2.38 -28.84 -21.44
N SER A 56 3.07 -29.35 -20.40
CA SER A 56 4.25 -30.22 -20.58
C SER A 56 4.20 -31.53 -19.78
N LEU A 57 3.13 -31.81 -19.04
CA LEU A 57 3.02 -33.04 -18.25
C LEU A 57 1.82 -33.88 -18.71
N ASP A 58 1.95 -34.44 -19.91
CA ASP A 58 1.41 -35.77 -20.15
C ASP A 58 2.25 -36.75 -19.30
N SER A 59 1.57 -37.72 -18.68
CA SER A 59 2.11 -38.78 -17.81
C SER A 59 2.57 -38.40 -16.38
N SER A 60 1.87 -39.00 -15.40
CA SER A 60 2.26 -39.20 -13.99
C SER A 60 2.33 -37.98 -13.05
N SER A 61 1.27 -37.72 -12.27
CA SER A 61 1.38 -37.34 -10.83
C SER A 61 0.05 -36.83 -10.24
N SER A 62 -0.90 -37.73 -9.96
CA SER A 62 -1.95 -37.46 -8.97
C SER A 62 -1.39 -37.26 -7.54
N SER A 63 -0.10 -37.54 -7.34
CA SER A 63 0.67 -37.33 -6.10
C SER A 63 1.33 -35.95 -5.96
N SER A 64 1.36 -35.10 -7.00
CA SER A 64 2.00 -33.77 -6.94
C SER A 64 1.07 -32.65 -6.45
N GLU A 65 -0.24 -32.83 -6.60
CA GLU A 65 -1.27 -31.83 -6.23
C GLU A 65 -1.34 -31.62 -4.71
N GLY A 66 -1.40 -32.72 -3.94
CA GLY A 66 -1.39 -32.66 -2.47
C GLY A 66 -0.09 -32.06 -1.90
N GLY A 67 1.05 -32.31 -2.57
CA GLY A 67 2.34 -31.72 -2.21
C GLY A 67 2.38 -30.20 -2.42
N ARG A 68 1.83 -29.70 -3.53
CA ARG A 68 1.68 -28.25 -3.80
C ARG A 68 0.78 -27.57 -2.78
N GLN A 69 -0.36 -28.16 -2.46
CA GLN A 69 -1.29 -27.63 -1.45
C GLN A 69 -0.64 -27.54 -0.06
N ALA A 70 0.09 -28.57 0.35
CA ALA A 70 0.78 -28.61 1.63
C ALA A 70 1.91 -27.56 1.72
N LEU A 71 2.70 -27.43 0.65
CA LEU A 71 3.75 -26.41 0.55
C LEU A 71 3.17 -24.99 0.59
N PHE A 72 2.07 -24.75 -0.14
CA PHE A 72 1.36 -23.48 -0.12
C PHE A 72 0.87 -23.13 1.29
N THR A 73 0.23 -24.07 1.96
CA THR A 73 -0.32 -23.88 3.32
C THR A 73 0.80 -23.56 4.32
N ARG A 74 1.93 -24.28 4.23
CA ARG A 74 3.12 -24.02 5.06
C ARG A 74 3.69 -22.63 4.80
N MET A 75 3.87 -22.26 3.54
CA MET A 75 4.40 -20.95 3.16
C MET A 75 3.49 -19.81 3.63
N CYS A 76 2.17 -19.98 3.51
CA CYS A 76 1.21 -19.00 4.02
C CYS A 76 1.32 -18.84 5.53
N GLY A 77 1.40 -19.93 6.29
CA GLY A 77 1.58 -19.87 7.75
C GLY A 77 2.91 -19.20 8.14
N ASP A 78 3.99 -19.49 7.43
CA ASP A 78 5.28 -18.84 7.65
C ASP A 78 5.23 -17.33 7.36
N LEU A 79 4.52 -16.92 6.29
CA LEU A 79 4.39 -15.52 5.89
C LEU A 79 3.48 -14.76 6.87
N GLU A 80 2.38 -15.35 7.32
CA GLU A 80 1.52 -14.81 8.39
C GLU A 80 2.30 -14.61 9.69
N ARG A 81 3.15 -15.57 10.06
CA ARG A 81 4.02 -15.46 11.25
C ARG A 81 5.00 -14.29 11.13
N VAL A 82 5.68 -14.13 9.98
CA VAL A 82 6.66 -13.06 9.79
C VAL A 82 5.98 -11.69 9.71
N ILE A 83 4.83 -11.57 9.04
CA ILE A 83 4.01 -10.34 9.04
C ILE A 83 3.56 -9.99 10.46
N GLY A 84 3.14 -10.97 11.26
CA GLY A 84 2.80 -10.78 12.67
C GLY A 84 3.97 -10.25 13.49
N GLN A 85 5.16 -10.83 13.31
CA GLN A 85 6.39 -10.36 13.96
C GLN A 85 6.80 -8.94 13.53
N LEU A 86 6.57 -8.59 12.25
CA LEU A 86 6.83 -7.23 11.75
C LEU A 86 5.82 -6.23 12.34
N SER A 87 4.56 -6.63 12.50
CA SER A 87 3.53 -5.83 13.18
C SER A 87 3.92 -5.54 14.62
N GLU A 88 4.28 -6.57 15.39
CA GLU A 88 4.73 -6.43 16.78
C GLU A 88 5.95 -5.50 16.87
N CYS A 89 6.93 -5.68 15.99
CA CYS A 89 8.11 -4.81 15.94
C CYS A 89 7.75 -3.35 15.61
N ASN A 90 6.77 -3.12 14.73
CA ASN A 90 6.31 -1.78 14.41
C ASN A 90 5.50 -1.13 15.54
N ASP A 91 4.72 -1.92 16.28
CA ASP A 91 3.97 -1.47 17.46
C ASP A 91 4.91 -1.11 18.62
N GLU A 92 5.94 -1.92 18.87
CA GLU A 92 7.03 -1.59 19.79
C GLU A 92 7.77 -0.31 19.35
N MET A 93 7.99 -0.15 18.05
CA MET A 93 8.62 1.04 17.49
C MET A 93 7.75 2.30 17.66
N SER A 94 6.42 2.19 17.48
CA SER A 94 5.48 3.29 17.72
C SER A 94 5.40 3.65 19.20
N SER A 95 5.28 2.66 20.08
CA SER A 95 5.21 2.87 21.53
C SER A 95 6.50 3.50 22.10
N LEU A 96 7.67 3.15 21.58
CA LEU A 96 8.93 3.78 21.94
C LEU A 96 8.99 5.26 21.54
N VAL A 97 8.45 5.61 20.37
CA VAL A 97 8.40 7.00 19.89
C VAL A 97 7.38 7.82 20.66
N GLU A 98 6.20 7.27 20.93
CA GLU A 98 5.15 7.90 21.74
C GLU A 98 5.58 8.10 23.20
N GLY A 99 6.18 7.08 23.82
CA GLY A 99 6.71 7.15 25.18
C GLY A 99 7.92 8.08 25.32
N SER A 100 8.59 8.40 24.21
CA SER A 100 9.77 9.27 24.17
C SER A 100 9.49 10.66 23.60
N ALA A 101 8.22 11.05 23.39
CA ALA A 101 7.85 12.34 22.77
C ALA A 101 8.42 13.59 23.46
N GLY A 102 8.87 13.48 24.71
CA GLY A 102 9.60 14.53 25.45
C GLY A 102 11.13 14.53 25.30
N ALA A 103 11.71 13.51 24.66
CA ALA A 103 13.15 13.40 24.42
C ALA A 103 13.50 13.91 23.01
N GLY A 104 14.47 14.83 22.92
CA GLY A 104 14.81 15.55 21.69
C GLY A 104 15.15 14.70 20.45
N TRP A 105 15.46 13.40 20.61
CA TRP A 105 15.70 12.49 19.50
C TRP A 105 14.39 11.97 18.85
N ALA A 106 13.33 11.75 19.65
CA ALA A 106 12.04 11.25 19.17
C ALA A 106 11.16 12.35 18.57
N ALA A 107 11.43 13.62 18.95
CA ALA A 107 10.83 14.79 18.33
C ALA A 107 11.36 15.07 16.90
N ASN A 108 12.35 14.29 16.43
CA ASN A 108 12.88 14.46 15.08
C ASN A 108 11.84 14.01 14.04
N PRO A 109 11.40 14.87 13.10
CA PRO A 109 10.44 14.52 12.06
C PRO A 109 10.82 13.28 11.24
N ALA A 110 12.12 12.99 11.13
CA ALA A 110 12.62 11.80 10.45
C ALA A 110 12.20 10.49 11.16
N VAL A 111 12.16 10.48 12.50
CA VAL A 111 11.78 9.31 13.31
C VAL A 111 10.29 9.01 13.13
N THR A 112 9.43 10.02 13.27
CA THR A 112 7.98 9.89 13.05
C THR A 112 7.66 9.46 11.62
N HIS A 113 8.35 10.02 10.63
CA HIS A 113 8.21 9.60 9.23
C HIS A 113 8.64 8.15 9.00
N THR A 114 9.68 7.69 9.69
CA THR A 114 10.17 6.30 9.56
C THR A 114 9.15 5.31 10.12
N VAL A 115 8.56 5.56 11.30
CA VAL A 115 7.47 4.72 11.84
C VAL A 115 6.30 4.67 10.88
N ARG A 116 5.88 5.82 10.36
CA ARG A 116 4.78 5.90 9.40
C ARG A 116 5.07 5.05 8.15
N ARG A 117 6.28 5.13 7.62
CA ARG A 117 6.72 4.34 6.47
C ARG A 117 6.68 2.84 6.74
N HIS A 118 7.18 2.38 7.89
CA HIS A 118 7.11 0.97 8.28
C HIS A 118 5.66 0.48 8.38
N ARG A 119 4.73 1.32 8.88
CA ARG A 119 3.30 1.01 8.92
C ARG A 119 2.65 0.92 7.53
N ASP A 120 3.01 1.82 6.63
CA ASP A 120 2.53 1.79 5.25
C ASP A 120 3.04 0.52 4.53
N ILE A 121 4.34 0.21 4.66
CA ILE A 121 4.96 -1.02 4.11
C ILE A 121 4.27 -2.28 4.65
N LEU A 122 4.03 -2.37 5.96
CA LEU A 122 3.33 -3.51 6.58
C LEU A 122 1.92 -3.69 6.00
N ARG A 123 1.18 -2.59 5.81
CA ARG A 123 -0.16 -2.64 5.19
C ARG A 123 -0.08 -3.16 3.76
N ASP A 124 0.89 -2.67 3.00
CA ASP A 124 1.09 -3.09 1.61
C ASP A 124 1.41 -4.59 1.56
N TYR A 125 2.33 -5.10 2.39
CA TYR A 125 2.61 -6.54 2.52
C TYR A 125 1.38 -7.37 2.90
N GLY A 126 0.55 -6.89 3.84
CA GLY A 126 -0.69 -7.57 4.20
C GLY A 126 -1.67 -7.66 3.02
N SER A 127 -1.79 -6.59 2.24
CA SER A 127 -2.65 -6.57 1.04
C SER A 127 -2.11 -7.47 -0.07
N GLU A 128 -0.79 -7.47 -0.30
CA GLU A 128 -0.15 -8.32 -1.29
C GLU A 128 -0.23 -9.79 -0.92
N PHE A 129 -0.02 -10.13 0.36
CA PHE A 129 -0.17 -11.49 0.86
C PHE A 129 -1.60 -12.00 0.64
N LYS A 130 -2.61 -11.21 0.99
CA LYS A 130 -4.03 -11.57 0.78
C LYS A 130 -4.33 -11.83 -0.69
N ARG A 131 -3.88 -10.93 -1.58
CA ARG A 131 -4.04 -11.07 -3.03
C ARG A 131 -3.32 -12.31 -3.58
N ALA A 132 -2.10 -12.58 -3.14
CA ALA A 132 -1.33 -13.75 -3.56
C ALA A 132 -1.99 -15.05 -3.10
N ARG A 133 -2.47 -15.09 -1.85
CA ARG A 133 -3.21 -16.21 -1.26
C ARG A 133 -4.50 -16.50 -2.03
N GLU A 134 -5.33 -15.49 -2.30
CA GLU A 134 -6.57 -15.63 -3.06
C GLU A 134 -6.32 -16.12 -4.50
N ASN A 135 -5.28 -15.61 -5.15
CA ASN A 135 -4.89 -16.04 -6.49
C ASN A 135 -4.52 -17.54 -6.52
N ILE A 136 -3.66 -17.98 -5.60
CA ILE A 136 -3.22 -19.38 -5.53
C ILE A 136 -4.38 -20.30 -5.13
N GLN A 137 -5.20 -19.89 -4.16
CA GLN A 137 -6.38 -20.65 -3.77
C GLN A 137 -7.38 -20.79 -4.93
N GLY A 138 -7.60 -19.74 -5.72
CA GLY A 138 -8.43 -19.80 -6.92
C GLY A 138 -7.85 -20.76 -7.98
N GLN A 139 -6.53 -20.78 -8.15
CA GLN A 139 -5.84 -21.71 -9.06
C GLN A 139 -6.00 -23.17 -8.58
N LEU A 140 -5.77 -23.44 -7.30
CA LEU A 140 -5.94 -24.77 -6.70
C LEU A 140 -7.39 -25.25 -6.78
N GLN A 141 -8.36 -24.37 -6.55
CA GLN A 141 -9.78 -24.70 -6.70
C GLN A 141 -10.12 -25.00 -8.16
N ARG A 142 -9.59 -24.23 -9.11
CA ARG A 142 -9.76 -24.49 -10.54
C ARG A 142 -9.15 -25.82 -10.95
N GLU A 143 -7.95 -26.13 -10.47
CA GLU A 143 -7.28 -27.41 -10.69
C GLU A 143 -8.08 -28.57 -10.08
N PHE A 144 -8.62 -28.43 -8.86
CA PHE A 144 -9.50 -29.42 -8.24
C PHE A 144 -10.76 -29.69 -9.06
N LEU A 145 -11.43 -28.64 -9.57
CA LEU A 145 -12.61 -28.77 -10.41
C LEU A 145 -12.29 -29.40 -11.78
N LEU A 146 -11.17 -29.03 -12.41
CA LEU A 146 -10.70 -29.62 -13.67
C LEU A 146 -10.26 -31.07 -13.49
N SER A 147 -9.62 -31.41 -12.37
CA SER A 147 -9.23 -32.77 -12.01
C SER A 147 -10.46 -33.65 -11.83
N GLY A 148 -11.52 -33.15 -11.18
CA GLY A 148 -12.80 -33.84 -11.06
C GLY A 148 -13.49 -34.09 -12.42
N ALA A 149 -13.32 -33.19 -13.39
CA ALA A 149 -13.83 -33.37 -14.76
C ALA A 149 -12.95 -34.29 -15.62
N SER A 150 -11.65 -34.40 -15.32
CA SER A 150 -10.66 -35.18 -16.08
C SER A 150 -10.47 -36.59 -15.52
N SER A 151 -10.94 -36.89 -14.31
CA SER A 151 -10.91 -38.23 -13.74
C SER A 151 -11.92 -39.10 -14.52
N PRO A 152 -11.48 -40.11 -15.29
CA PRO A 152 -12.38 -41.00 -15.99
C PRO A 152 -13.02 -41.93 -14.95
N SER A 153 -14.05 -41.47 -14.26
CA SER A 153 -15.06 -42.35 -13.69
C SER A 153 -15.94 -42.89 -14.84
N SER A 154 -15.29 -43.59 -15.75
CA SER A 154 -15.90 -44.26 -16.89
C SER A 154 -15.33 -45.67 -16.94
N ASN A 155 -15.64 -46.43 -15.88
CA ASN A 155 -15.68 -47.88 -15.92
C ASN A 155 -17.15 -48.35 -15.82
N ASP A 156 -18.06 -47.64 -16.47
CA ASP A 156 -19.41 -48.15 -16.71
C ASP A 156 -19.57 -48.39 -18.22
N GLY A 157 -19.43 -49.66 -18.58
CA GLY A 157 -19.61 -50.12 -19.94
C GLY A 157 -21.07 -50.07 -20.32
N SER A 158 -21.44 -49.19 -21.24
CA SER A 158 -22.65 -49.37 -22.04
C SER A 158 -22.67 -48.39 -23.21
N CYS A 159 -22.24 -48.88 -24.37
CA CYS A 159 -22.48 -48.24 -25.67
C CYS A 159 -23.95 -48.31 -26.12
N LEU A 160 -24.92 -48.42 -25.20
CA LEU A 160 -26.35 -48.53 -25.51
C LEU A 160 -27.15 -47.25 -25.21
N ASN A 161 -26.54 -46.20 -24.65
CA ASN A 161 -27.29 -45.08 -24.04
C ASN A 161 -27.12 -43.70 -24.72
N ASN A 162 -27.17 -43.65 -26.06
CA ASN A 162 -27.07 -42.39 -26.81
C ASN A 162 -28.18 -41.37 -26.46
N ARG A 163 -29.33 -41.82 -25.91
CA ARG A 163 -30.44 -40.95 -25.50
C ARG A 163 -30.23 -40.30 -24.12
N VAL A 164 -29.67 -41.04 -23.16
CA VAL A 164 -29.36 -40.52 -21.81
C VAL A 164 -28.19 -39.55 -21.85
N ARG A 165 -27.22 -39.76 -22.75
CA ARG A 165 -26.14 -38.79 -22.98
C ARG A 165 -26.62 -37.43 -23.50
N ALA A 166 -27.64 -37.41 -24.36
CA ALA A 166 -28.22 -36.17 -24.84
C ALA A 166 -28.97 -35.45 -23.70
N SER A 167 -29.77 -36.15 -22.90
CA SER A 167 -30.46 -35.55 -21.76
C SER A 167 -29.49 -35.02 -20.69
N ASP A 168 -28.43 -35.78 -20.36
CA ASP A 168 -27.41 -35.33 -19.39
C ASP A 168 -26.63 -34.10 -19.88
N MET A 169 -26.39 -34.00 -21.18
CA MET A 169 -25.79 -32.82 -21.79
C MET A 169 -26.71 -31.60 -21.65
N TYR A 170 -28.02 -31.75 -21.90
CA TYR A 170 -28.98 -30.65 -21.71
C TYR A 170 -29.13 -30.24 -20.25
N TYR A 171 -29.08 -31.18 -19.29
CA TYR A 171 -29.10 -30.84 -17.87
C TYR A 171 -27.86 -30.06 -17.44
N LYS A 172 -26.68 -30.46 -17.92
CA LYS A 172 -25.45 -29.68 -17.71
C LYS A 172 -25.53 -28.30 -18.33
N GLU A 173 -26.05 -28.20 -19.55
CA GLU A 173 -26.25 -26.90 -20.21
C GLU A 173 -27.22 -26.00 -19.43
N GLN A 174 -28.29 -26.57 -18.88
CA GLN A 174 -29.22 -25.86 -18.01
C GLN A 174 -28.55 -25.35 -16.72
N ASP A 175 -27.66 -26.15 -16.12
CA ASP A 175 -26.86 -25.71 -14.97
C ASP A 175 -25.87 -24.59 -15.34
N HIS A 176 -25.27 -24.65 -16.53
CA HIS A 176 -24.42 -23.58 -17.05
C HIS A 176 -25.21 -22.29 -17.28
N ILE A 177 -26.41 -22.37 -17.86
CA ILE A 177 -27.30 -21.23 -18.06
C ILE A 177 -27.69 -20.62 -16.72
N SER A 178 -28.08 -21.44 -15.75
CA SER A 178 -28.47 -20.98 -14.41
C SER A 178 -27.30 -20.31 -13.66
N SER A 179 -26.08 -20.81 -13.86
CA SER A 179 -24.86 -20.19 -13.32
C SER A 179 -24.55 -18.85 -14.01
N CYS A 180 -24.67 -18.79 -15.34
CA CYS A 180 -24.50 -17.55 -16.10
C CYS A 180 -25.51 -16.48 -15.70
N ASP A 181 -26.76 -16.86 -15.45
CA ASP A 181 -27.82 -15.95 -15.01
C ASP A 181 -27.46 -15.25 -13.70
N ARG A 182 -26.99 -16.02 -12.70
CA ARG A 182 -26.50 -15.47 -11.42
C ARG A 182 -25.30 -14.55 -11.58
N LEU A 183 -24.35 -14.90 -12.46
CA LEU A 183 -23.18 -14.07 -12.73
C LEU A 183 -23.56 -12.76 -13.43
N ILE A 184 -24.57 -12.78 -14.30
CA ILE A 184 -25.12 -11.58 -14.94
C ILE A 184 -25.80 -10.70 -13.89
N ASP A 185 -26.59 -11.26 -12.99
CA ASP A 185 -27.22 -10.51 -11.90
C ASP A 185 -26.18 -9.82 -10.99
N ASP A 186 -25.10 -10.52 -10.64
CA ASP A 186 -23.99 -9.94 -9.87
C ASP A 186 -23.31 -8.79 -10.63
N GLN A 187 -23.08 -8.94 -11.94
CA GLN A 187 -22.52 -7.88 -12.77
C GLN A 187 -23.46 -6.67 -12.88
N ILE A 188 -24.77 -6.89 -12.98
CA ILE A 188 -25.78 -5.84 -12.98
C ILE A 188 -25.76 -5.11 -11.63
N ALA A 189 -25.72 -5.83 -10.51
CA ALA A 189 -25.65 -5.24 -9.17
C ALA A 189 -24.39 -4.38 -8.98
N ILE A 190 -23.23 -4.86 -9.44
CA ILE A 190 -21.96 -4.11 -9.41
C ILE A 190 -22.06 -2.87 -10.30
N ALA A 191 -22.62 -2.99 -11.51
CA ALA A 191 -22.78 -1.87 -12.44
C ALA A 191 -23.70 -0.78 -11.88
N VAL A 192 -24.83 -1.17 -11.27
CA VAL A 192 -25.77 -0.24 -10.63
C VAL A 192 -25.10 0.48 -9.46
N THR A 193 -24.40 -0.25 -8.60
CA THR A 193 -23.66 0.31 -7.46
C THR A 193 -22.56 1.27 -7.92
N THR A 194 -21.85 0.92 -8.99
CA THR A 194 -20.79 1.76 -9.57
C THR A 194 -21.37 3.04 -10.18
N LYS A 195 -22.49 2.95 -10.91
CA LYS A 195 -23.23 4.12 -11.42
C LYS A 195 -23.65 5.05 -10.29
N GLU A 196 -24.19 4.50 -9.20
CA GLU A 196 -24.60 5.29 -8.03
C GLU A 196 -23.39 5.98 -7.37
N ASN A 197 -22.28 5.27 -7.21
CA ASN A 197 -21.03 5.82 -6.67
C ASN A 197 -20.45 6.93 -7.55
N LEU A 198 -20.43 6.76 -8.87
CA LEU A 198 -20.00 7.80 -9.80
C LEU A 198 -20.92 9.02 -9.76
N SER A 199 -22.24 8.81 -9.64
CA SER A 199 -23.21 9.90 -9.46
C SER A 199 -22.95 10.68 -8.17
N LYS A 200 -22.74 9.97 -7.04
CA LYS A 200 -22.37 10.59 -5.74
C LYS A 200 -21.05 11.35 -5.84
N GLN A 201 -20.04 10.80 -6.51
CA GLN A 201 -18.76 11.48 -6.75
C GLN A 201 -18.94 12.74 -7.60
N GLY A 202 -19.75 12.70 -8.66
CA GLY A 202 -20.06 13.87 -9.48
C GLY A 202 -20.74 14.99 -8.67
N MET A 203 -21.67 14.63 -7.79
CA MET A 203 -22.31 15.58 -6.87
C MET A 203 -21.30 16.17 -5.87
N ASN A 204 -20.39 15.36 -5.33
CA ASN A 204 -19.34 15.81 -4.43
C ASN A 204 -18.35 16.75 -5.13
N LEU A 205 -17.91 16.44 -6.37
CA LEU A 205 -17.05 17.32 -7.16
C LEU A 205 -17.72 18.66 -7.46
N LYS A 206 -19.02 18.65 -7.78
CA LYS A 206 -19.81 19.89 -7.93
C LYS A 206 -19.88 20.67 -6.62
N GLY A 207 -20.01 19.99 -5.49
CA GLY A 207 -19.95 20.59 -4.15
C GLY A 207 -18.59 21.20 -3.82
N ILE A 208 -17.49 20.53 -4.16
CA ILE A 208 -16.12 21.03 -4.00
C ILE A 208 -15.88 22.23 -4.92
N SER A 209 -16.29 22.16 -6.18
CA SER A 209 -16.20 23.27 -7.13
C SER A 209 -16.95 24.49 -6.62
N ARG A 210 -18.15 24.29 -6.05
CA ARG A 210 -18.92 25.38 -5.42
C ARG A 210 -18.21 25.97 -4.21
N ARG A 211 -17.67 25.13 -3.32
CA ARG A 211 -16.88 25.60 -2.16
C ARG A 211 -15.59 26.30 -2.59
N MET A 212 -14.93 25.84 -3.65
CA MET A 212 -13.74 26.46 -4.22
C MET A 212 -14.08 27.83 -4.81
N HIS A 213 -15.19 27.94 -5.53
CA HIS A 213 -15.72 29.20 -6.03
C HIS A 213 -16.10 30.15 -4.87
N ASP A 214 -16.75 29.64 -3.83
CA ASP A 214 -17.10 30.42 -2.63
C ASP A 214 -15.87 30.87 -1.84
N LEU A 215 -14.81 30.04 -1.77
CA LEU A 215 -13.52 30.40 -1.17
C LEU A 215 -12.78 31.44 -2.02
N ALA A 216 -12.81 31.32 -3.35
CA ALA A 216 -12.26 32.31 -4.26
C ALA A 216 -12.99 33.66 -4.13
N ALA A 217 -14.32 33.63 -3.96
CA ALA A 217 -15.12 34.83 -3.72
C ALA A 217 -14.88 35.44 -2.31
N LYS A 218 -14.63 34.62 -1.28
CA LYS A 218 -14.38 35.08 0.10
C LYS A 218 -12.93 35.49 0.38
N TYR A 219 -11.97 35.05 -0.43
CA TYR A 219 -10.55 35.42 -0.28
C TYR A 219 -9.98 36.11 -1.53
N PRO A 220 -10.36 37.38 -1.82
CA PRO A 220 -9.59 38.24 -2.73
C PRO A 220 -8.16 38.53 -2.21
N MET A 221 -7.82 38.08 -1.00
CA MET A 221 -6.57 38.32 -0.29
C MET A 221 -5.33 37.64 -0.91
N ILE A 222 -5.49 36.62 -1.76
CA ILE A 222 -4.34 36.03 -2.48
C ILE A 222 -3.70 37.07 -3.43
N GLY A 223 -4.50 38.00 -3.99
CA GLY A 223 -3.99 39.14 -4.75
C GLY A 223 -3.23 40.15 -3.87
N SER A 224 -3.63 40.32 -2.60
CA SER A 224 -2.98 41.27 -1.68
C SER A 224 -1.70 40.71 -1.05
N VAL A 225 -1.60 39.40 -0.84
CA VAL A 225 -0.35 38.75 -0.40
C VAL A 225 0.69 38.80 -1.52
N MET A 226 0.29 38.58 -2.77
CA MET A 226 1.16 38.75 -3.93
C MET A 226 1.62 40.21 -4.09
N SER A 227 0.72 41.18 -3.88
CA SER A 227 1.05 42.62 -3.89
C SER A 227 1.97 43.04 -2.73
N LYS A 228 1.78 42.49 -1.52
CA LYS A 228 2.65 42.74 -0.35
C LYS A 228 4.06 42.19 -0.55
N ILE A 229 4.21 41.06 -1.21
CA ILE A 229 5.51 40.48 -1.58
C ILE A 229 6.23 41.37 -2.60
N GLN A 230 5.53 41.90 -3.61
CA GLN A 230 6.12 42.81 -4.59
C GLN A 230 6.51 44.18 -3.99
N ASN A 231 5.74 44.73 -3.05
CA ASN A 231 6.07 46.00 -2.40
C ASN A 231 7.29 45.92 -1.48
N LYS A 232 7.56 44.76 -0.86
CA LYS A 232 8.78 44.58 -0.05
C LYS A 232 10.03 44.55 -0.92
N LYS A 233 9.98 43.85 -2.06
CA LYS A 233 11.09 43.83 -3.04
C LYS A 233 11.39 45.21 -3.66
N ARG A 234 10.35 46.04 -3.91
CA ARG A 234 10.56 47.41 -4.41
C ARG A 234 11.25 48.32 -3.39
N LYS A 235 10.95 48.19 -2.09
CA LYS A 235 11.59 49.01 -1.05
C LYS A 235 13.08 48.72 -0.92
N ASP A 236 13.47 47.44 -0.93
CA ASP A 236 14.89 47.06 -0.85
C ASP A 236 15.68 47.56 -2.07
N ALA A 237 15.08 47.51 -3.27
CA ALA A 237 15.71 48.03 -4.48
C ALA A 237 15.92 49.56 -4.44
N ILE A 238 14.98 50.33 -3.89
CA ILE A 238 15.11 51.79 -3.75
C ILE A 238 16.23 52.16 -2.77
N VAL A 239 16.35 51.44 -1.64
CA VAL A 239 17.41 51.68 -0.66
C VAL A 239 18.78 51.41 -1.27
N ILE A 240 18.95 50.29 -1.98
CA ILE A 240 20.22 49.94 -2.63
C ILE A 240 20.59 51.00 -3.69
N ALA A 241 19.63 51.45 -4.52
CA ALA A 241 19.88 52.48 -5.53
C ALA A 241 20.32 53.82 -4.90
N GLY A 242 19.72 54.21 -3.77
CA GLY A 242 20.09 55.43 -3.04
C GLY A 242 21.50 55.39 -2.46
N VAL A 243 21.93 54.25 -1.93
CA VAL A 243 23.29 54.05 -1.42
C VAL A 243 24.32 54.14 -2.55
N VAL A 244 24.05 53.48 -3.68
CA VAL A 244 24.94 53.51 -4.85
C VAL A 244 25.06 54.93 -5.41
N SER A 245 23.95 55.66 -5.53
CA SER A 245 23.96 57.05 -6.02
C SER A 245 24.76 57.99 -5.11
N THR A 246 24.57 57.90 -3.79
CA THR A 246 25.33 58.69 -2.82
C THR A 246 26.83 58.39 -2.90
N CYS A 247 27.19 57.11 -3.01
CA CYS A 247 28.59 56.67 -3.12
C CYS A 247 29.26 57.23 -4.39
N LEU A 248 28.57 57.18 -5.54
CA LEU A 248 29.08 57.73 -6.80
C LEU A 248 29.28 59.25 -6.74
N ILE A 249 28.36 60.00 -6.10
CA ILE A 249 28.47 61.45 -5.93
C ILE A 249 29.68 61.82 -5.08
N PHE A 250 29.89 61.15 -3.95
CA PHE A 250 31.07 61.38 -3.10
C PHE A 250 32.38 61.07 -3.84
N THR A 251 32.40 60.00 -4.63
CA THR A 251 33.59 59.61 -5.40
C THR A 251 33.91 60.65 -6.48
N LEU A 252 32.90 61.18 -7.17
CA LEU A 252 33.09 62.25 -8.15
C LEU A 252 33.59 63.53 -7.48
N PHE A 253 33.01 63.93 -6.35
CA PHE A 253 33.43 65.14 -5.64
C PHE A 253 34.89 65.07 -5.19
N TYR A 254 35.31 63.91 -4.66
CA TYR A 254 36.70 63.64 -4.27
C TYR A 254 37.66 63.60 -5.46
N LEU A 255 37.18 63.23 -6.65
CA LEU A 255 38.02 63.18 -7.84
C LEU A 255 38.14 64.55 -8.52
N THR A 256 37.13 65.42 -8.35
CA THR A 256 37.10 66.78 -8.90
C THR A 256 37.76 67.84 -8.00
N HIS A 257 37.97 67.56 -6.72
CA HIS A 257 38.58 68.44 -5.73
C HIS A 257 39.94 67.90 -5.30
#